data_AF-A0A530GGH9-F1
#
_entry.id   AF-A0A530GGH9-F1
#
_cell.length_a   1.000
_cell.length_b   1.000
_cell.length_c   1.000
_cell.angle_alpha   90.00
_cell.angle_beta   90.00
_cell.angle_gamma   90.00
#
_symmetry.space_group_name_H-M   'P 1'
#
loop_
_entity.id
_entity.type
_entity.pdbx_description
1 polymer ?
#
loop_
_entity_poly.entity_id
_entity_poly.type
_entity_poly.pdbx_seq_one_letter_code
_entity_poly.pdbx_strand_id
1 'polypeptide(L)'
;MSLMVIGTGFGRTGTDSMREALTMLGFGPCHHMSEVMGHAKQKRLWRALARGEAPDWAQLFAGYKSCVDWPSAFYWRELIEAYPQARVILTWRSPESWWESFEKTLLPA
;
A
#
# COMPACT_ATOMS: atom_id res chain seq x y z
N MET A 1 12.88 -5.31 9.13
CA MET A 1 13.35 -5.34 7.72
C MET A 1 12.85 -4.10 7.02
N SER A 2 13.59 -3.61 6.03
CA SER A 2 13.27 -2.34 5.35
C SER A 2 12.47 -2.59 4.07
N LEU A 3 11.58 -1.66 3.69
CA LEU A 3 10.91 -1.71 2.41
C LEU A 3 11.92 -1.57 1.27
N MET A 4 11.74 -2.38 0.22
CA MET A 4 12.55 -2.36 -1.00
C MET A 4 11.78 -1.78 -2.19
N VAL A 5 10.44 -1.84 -2.17
CA VAL A 5 9.58 -1.27 -3.22
C VAL A 5 8.39 -0.55 -2.57
N ILE A 6 8.12 0.67 -3.01
CA ILE A 6 6.99 1.50 -2.59
C ILE A 6 6.10 1.76 -3.80
N GLY A 7 4.85 1.33 -3.70
CA GLY A 7 3.78 1.60 -4.65
C GLY A 7 3.03 2.88 -4.28
N THR A 8 2.93 3.80 -5.23
CA THR A 8 2.23 5.09 -5.06
C THR A 8 0.89 5.14 -5.78
N GLY A 9 0.55 4.10 -6.54
CA GLY A 9 -0.71 3.99 -7.24
C GLY A 9 -1.88 3.74 -6.29
N PHE A 10 -2.99 4.44 -6.53
CA PHE A 10 -4.22 4.25 -5.77
C PHE A 10 -4.87 2.89 -6.06
N GLY A 11 -5.73 2.47 -5.15
CA GLY A 11 -6.63 1.34 -5.40
C GLY A 11 -7.33 1.49 -6.75
N ARG A 12 -7.56 0.34 -7.40
CA ARG A 12 -8.17 0.23 -8.75
C ARG A 12 -7.26 0.64 -9.92
N THR A 13 -5.97 0.82 -9.68
CA THR A 13 -4.95 0.99 -10.73
C THR A 13 -4.15 -0.29 -11.05
N GLY A 14 -4.63 -1.46 -10.59
CA GLY A 14 -3.94 -2.76 -10.78
C GLY A 14 -3.05 -3.18 -9.61
N THR A 15 -3.31 -2.66 -8.41
CA THR A 15 -2.48 -2.89 -7.21
C THR A 15 -2.43 -4.36 -6.77
N ASP A 16 -3.51 -5.11 -6.93
CA ASP A 16 -3.57 -6.52 -6.54
C ASP A 16 -2.67 -7.40 -7.44
N SER A 17 -2.74 -7.19 -8.76
CA SER A 17 -1.80 -7.83 -9.70
C SER A 17 -0.36 -7.40 -9.45
N MET A 18 -0.13 -6.13 -9.09
CA MET A 18 1.21 -5.66 -8.71
C MET A 18 1.72 -6.33 -7.43
N ARG A 19 0.88 -6.53 -6.41
CA ARG A 19 1.21 -7.28 -5.18
C ARG A 19 1.67 -8.70 -5.52
N GLU A 20 0.96 -9.37 -6.42
CA GLU A 20 1.32 -10.72 -6.88
C GLU A 20 2.66 -10.73 -7.63
N ALA A 21 2.84 -9.82 -8.61
CA ALA A 21 4.07 -9.72 -9.36
C ALA A 21 5.29 -9.45 -8.46
N LEU A 22 5.18 -8.53 -7.50
CA LEU A 22 6.23 -8.26 -6.52
C LEU A 22 6.55 -9.48 -5.66
N THR A 23 5.53 -10.26 -5.29
CA THR A 23 5.72 -11.50 -4.54
C THR A 23 6.48 -12.53 -5.37
N MET A 24 6.11 -12.73 -6.63
CA MET A 24 6.79 -13.64 -7.56
C MET A 24 8.25 -13.23 -7.81
N LEU A 25 8.52 -11.93 -7.90
CA LEU A 25 9.86 -11.38 -8.15
C LEU A 25 10.75 -11.32 -6.89
N GLY A 26 10.31 -11.85 -5.75
CA GLY A 26 11.09 -11.90 -4.50
C GLY A 26 11.02 -10.63 -3.64
N PHE A 27 10.21 -9.65 -4.03
CA PHE A 27 9.89 -8.43 -3.26
C PHE A 27 8.68 -8.62 -2.34
N GLY A 28 8.19 -9.85 -2.19
CA GLY A 28 7.19 -10.24 -1.19
C GLY A 28 7.79 -10.58 0.18
N PRO A 29 6.97 -10.63 1.25
CA PRO A 29 5.55 -10.30 1.29
C PRO A 29 5.27 -8.81 0.99
N CYS A 30 4.16 -8.53 0.33
CA CYS A 30 3.77 -7.19 -0.10
C CYS A 30 2.54 -6.69 0.69
N HIS A 31 2.68 -5.56 1.36
CA HIS A 31 1.59 -4.92 2.11
C HIS A 31 0.55 -4.34 1.14
N HIS A 32 -0.73 -4.60 1.41
CA HIS A 32 -1.87 -4.25 0.54
C HIS A 32 -3.15 -4.11 1.40
N MET A 33 -4.20 -3.45 0.90
CA MET A 33 -5.46 -3.30 1.66
C MET A 33 -6.05 -4.66 2.09
N SER A 34 -5.91 -5.69 1.25
CA SER A 34 -6.30 -7.07 1.58
C SER A 34 -5.63 -7.58 2.86
N GLU A 35 -4.34 -7.29 3.05
CA GLU A 35 -3.57 -7.66 4.24
C GLU A 35 -4.08 -6.93 5.48
N VAL A 36 -4.43 -5.64 5.33
CA VAL A 36 -5.00 -4.85 6.42
C VAL A 36 -6.36 -5.41 6.84
N MET A 37 -7.20 -5.77 5.86
CA MET A 37 -8.52 -6.35 6.12
C MET A 37 -8.44 -7.74 6.76
N GLY A 38 -7.40 -8.53 6.43
CA GLY A 38 -7.15 -9.85 7.02
C GLY A 38 -6.56 -9.83 8.44
N HIS A 39 -5.88 -8.74 8.85
CA HIS A 39 -5.08 -8.75 10.08
C HIS A 39 -5.53 -7.69 11.10
N ALA A 40 -6.06 -8.12 12.26
CA ALA A 40 -6.50 -7.22 13.33
C ALA A 40 -5.40 -6.27 13.83
N LYS A 41 -4.14 -6.75 13.90
CA LYS A 41 -2.98 -5.91 14.26
C LYS A 41 -2.78 -4.78 13.25
N GLN A 42 -2.83 -5.07 11.95
CA GLN A 42 -2.70 -4.05 10.90
C GLN A 42 -3.80 -3.00 11.01
N LYS A 43 -5.07 -3.42 11.17
CA LYS A 43 -6.20 -2.48 11.38
C LYS A 43 -5.95 -1.54 12.55
N ARG A 44 -5.47 -2.08 13.68
CA ARG A 44 -5.19 -1.28 14.88
C ARG A 44 -4.10 -0.24 14.63
N LEU A 45 -2.98 -0.64 14.02
CA LEU A 45 -1.85 0.25 13.75
C LEU A 45 -2.22 1.36 12.75
N TRP A 46 -2.90 1.02 11.66
CA TRP A 46 -3.33 2.03 10.69
C TRP A 46 -4.40 2.98 11.24
N ARG A 47 -5.30 2.50 12.10
CA ARG A 47 -6.27 3.36 12.79
C ARG A 47 -5.60 4.30 13.80
N ALA A 48 -4.53 3.88 14.45
CA ALA A 48 -3.73 4.73 15.33
C ALA A 48 -3.11 5.88 14.54
N LEU A 49 -2.44 5.56 13.44
CA LEU A 49 -1.87 6.57 12.54
C LEU A 49 -2.95 7.52 11.99
N ALA A 50 -4.12 7.00 11.59
CA ALA A 50 -5.24 7.82 11.11
C ALA A 50 -5.84 8.74 12.19
N ARG A 51 -5.63 8.46 13.48
CA ARG A 51 -6.01 9.35 14.61
C ARG A 51 -4.95 10.41 14.91
N GLY A 52 -3.86 10.47 14.16
CA GLY A 52 -2.77 11.43 14.35
C GLY A 52 -1.67 10.96 15.30
N GLU A 53 -1.65 9.68 15.69
CA GLU A 53 -0.50 9.11 16.39
C GLU A 53 0.73 9.11 15.47
N ALA A 54 1.92 9.36 16.03
CA ALA A 54 3.15 9.39 15.26
C ALA A 54 3.39 8.05 14.54
N PRO A 55 3.84 8.06 13.28
CA PRO A 55 4.03 6.82 12.53
C PRO A 55 5.22 6.01 13.07
N ASP A 56 4.97 4.72 13.30
CA ASP A 56 6.03 3.71 13.45
C ASP A 56 6.07 2.84 12.18
N TRP A 57 6.78 3.32 11.16
CA TRP A 57 6.90 2.62 9.88
C TRP A 57 7.55 1.24 10.03
N ALA A 58 8.53 1.11 10.92
CA ALA A 58 9.22 -0.15 11.17
C ALA A 58 8.25 -1.20 11.74
N GLN A 59 7.35 -0.81 12.64
CA GLN A 59 6.32 -1.69 13.17
C GLN A 59 5.21 -1.99 12.16
N LEU A 60 4.76 -0.99 11.40
CA LEU A 60 3.71 -1.14 10.38
C LEU A 60 4.11 -2.12 9.28
N PHE A 61 5.36 -2.02 8.80
CA PHE A 61 5.89 -2.82 7.71
C PHE A 61 6.77 -4.00 8.17
N ALA A 62 6.74 -4.34 9.46
CA ALA A 62 7.48 -5.49 9.98
C ALA A 62 7.09 -6.78 9.24
N GLY A 63 8.06 -7.38 8.53
CA GLY A 63 7.88 -8.62 7.75
C GLY A 63 7.48 -8.40 6.29
N TYR A 64 7.17 -7.16 5.88
CA TYR A 64 6.92 -6.81 4.50
C TYR A 64 8.19 -6.29 3.82
N LYS A 65 8.32 -6.60 2.53
CA LYS A 65 9.43 -6.14 1.68
C LYS A 65 8.98 -5.08 0.67
N SER A 66 7.68 -4.96 0.44
CA SER A 66 7.09 -3.95 -0.44
C SER A 66 5.72 -3.54 0.07
N CYS A 67 5.21 -2.40 -0.40
CA CYS A 67 3.86 -1.95 -0.14
C CYS A 67 3.23 -1.38 -1.42
N VAL A 68 1.93 -1.61 -1.60
CA VAL A 68 1.10 -1.04 -2.67
C VAL A 68 -0.30 -0.79 -2.10
N ASP A 69 -1.14 -0.05 -2.83
CA ASP A 69 -2.53 0.23 -2.44
C ASP A 69 -2.67 1.00 -1.11
N TRP A 70 -3.91 1.21 -0.71
CA TRP A 70 -4.27 1.74 0.58
C TRP A 70 -3.85 0.82 1.73
N PRO A 71 -3.56 1.38 2.91
CA PRO A 71 -3.37 2.81 3.21
C PRO A 71 -1.96 3.33 2.84
N SER A 72 -1.00 2.46 2.52
CA SER A 72 0.40 2.83 2.28
C SER A 72 0.57 3.88 1.18
N ALA A 73 -0.19 3.79 0.08
CA ALA A 73 -0.14 4.74 -1.02
C ALA A 73 -0.50 6.20 -0.62
N PHE A 74 -1.23 6.40 0.48
CA PHE A 74 -1.53 7.75 0.98
C PHE A 74 -0.28 8.43 1.55
N TYR A 75 0.57 7.67 2.24
CA TYR A 75 1.77 8.14 2.93
C TYR A 75 3.03 8.01 2.07
N TRP A 76 2.89 7.99 0.75
CA TRP A 76 4.00 7.65 -0.13
C TRP A 76 5.21 8.58 0.01
N ARG A 77 4.99 9.86 0.35
CA ARG A 77 6.07 10.85 0.51
C ARG A 77 6.91 10.52 1.73
N GLU A 78 6.24 10.32 2.86
CA GLU A 78 6.83 9.95 4.14
C GLU A 78 7.55 8.61 4.05
N LEU A 79 7.01 7.66 3.28
CA LEU A 79 7.64 6.36 3.07
C LEU A 79 8.89 6.45 2.19
N ILE A 80 8.92 7.31 1.18
CA ILE A 80 10.13 7.55 0.37
C ILE A 80 11.22 8.19 1.24
N GLU A 81 10.86 9.15 2.09
CA GLU A 81 11.80 9.79 3.02
C GLU A 81 12.33 8.79 4.06
N ALA A 82 11.47 7.91 4.59
CA ALA A 82 11.85 6.89 5.56
C ALA A 82 12.68 5.74 4.97
N TYR A 83 12.51 5.45 3.67
CA TYR A 83 13.16 4.34 2.97
C TYR A 83 13.79 4.79 1.64
N PRO A 84 14.83 5.65 1.67
CA PRO A 84 15.40 6.28 0.47
C PRO A 84 16.03 5.30 -0.53
N GLN A 85 16.39 4.09 -0.08
CA GLN A 85 16.89 3.01 -0.93
C GLN A 85 15.79 2.24 -1.68
N ALA A 86 14.53 2.39 -1.29
CA ALA A 86 13.43 1.68 -1.92
C ALA A 86 13.18 2.20 -3.34
N ARG A 87 12.89 1.28 -4.27
CA ARG A 87 12.43 1.65 -5.61
C ARG A 87 10.97 2.10 -5.54
N VAL A 88 10.59 3.06 -6.36
CA VAL A 88 9.24 3.63 -6.38
C VAL A 88 8.54 3.21 -7.66
N ILE A 89 7.30 2.73 -7.55
CA ILE A 89 6.47 2.32 -8.68
C ILE A 89 5.12 3.06 -8.61
N LEU A 90 4.75 3.72 -9.69
CA LEU A 90 3.41 4.27 -9.89
C LEU A 90 2.63 3.37 -10.84
N THR A 91 1.64 2.64 -10.33
CA THR A 91 0.62 2.01 -11.18
C THR A 91 -0.43 3.06 -11.56
N TRP A 92 -0.76 3.14 -12.84
CA TRP A 92 -1.59 4.21 -13.38
C TRP A 92 -2.51 3.69 -14.49
N ARG A 93 -3.67 4.35 -14.63
CA ARG A 93 -4.62 4.23 -15.74
C ARG A 93 -5.32 5.58 -15.94
N SER A 94 -6.07 5.75 -17.03
CA SER A 94 -6.80 7.01 -17.26
C SER A 94 -7.79 7.31 -16.11
N PRO A 95 -8.00 8.58 -15.73
CA PRO A 95 -8.92 8.95 -14.66
C PRO A 95 -10.35 8.43 -14.86
N GLU A 96 -10.85 8.44 -16.10
CA GLU A 96 -12.20 7.99 -16.45
C GLU A 96 -12.34 6.49 -16.19
N SER A 97 -11.38 5.71 -16.69
CA SER A 97 -11.37 4.26 -16.52
C SER A 97 -11.11 3.84 -15.06
N TRP A 98 -10.36 4.66 -14.30
CA TRP A 98 -10.20 4.50 -12.86
C TRP A 98 -11.51 4.75 -12.13
N TRP A 99 -12.18 5.87 -12.42
CA TRP A 99 -13.45 6.24 -11.79
C TRP A 99 -14.52 5.17 -12.00
N GLU A 100 -14.70 4.70 -13.24
CA GLU A 100 -15.65 3.63 -13.55
C GLU A 100 -15.38 2.35 -12.75
N SER A 101 -14.11 2.02 -12.50
CA SER A 101 -13.73 0.86 -11.70
C SER A 101 -13.88 1.11 -10.19
N PHE A 102 -13.56 2.33 -9.75
CA PHE A 102 -13.66 2.78 -8.37
C PHE A 102 -15.10 2.80 -7.88
N GLU A 103 -15.98 3.50 -8.60
CA GLU A 103 -17.40 3.61 -8.28
C GLU A 103 -18.06 2.24 -8.15
N LYS A 104 -17.78 1.31 -9.08
CA LYS A 104 -18.35 -0.05 -9.07
C LYS A 104 -17.84 -0.94 -7.93
N THR A 105 -16.75 -0.59 -7.26
CA THR A 105 -16.08 -1.50 -6.31
C THR A 105 -15.92 -0.95 -4.89
N LEU A 106 -15.67 0.35 -4.74
CA LEU A 106 -15.21 0.94 -3.47
C LEU A 106 -16.20 1.94 -2.86
N LEU A 107 -17.19 2.43 -3.62
CA LEU A 107 -18.23 3.27 -3.04
C LEU A 107 -19.19 2.41 -2.18
N PRO A 108 -19.66 2.94 -1.03
CA PRO A 108 -20.77 2.33 -0.31
C PRO A 108 -22.01 2.25 -1.21
N ALA A 109 -22.78 1.18 -1.06
CA ALA A 109 -24.12 1.06 -1.66
C ALA A 109 -25.11 2.06 -1.05
#